data_AF-A0A2K9DWY4-F1
#
_entry.id   AF-A0A2K9DWY4-F1
#
_cell.length_a   1.000
_cell.length_b   1.000
_cell.length_c   1.000
_cell.angle_alpha   90.00
_cell.angle_beta   90.00
_cell.angle_gamma   90.00
#
_symmetry.space_group_name_H-M   'P 1'
#
loop_
_entity.id
_entity.type
_entity.pdbx_description
1 polymer ?
#
loop_
_entity_poly.entity_id
_entity_poly.type
_entity_poly.pdbx_seq_one_letter_code
_entity_poly.pdbx_strand_id
1 'polypeptide(L)' 'MALKIGDIVSRKSYGSDILFEVVDIKRKGNKKIALLNALFFRLEADAPETDLVIYKKQSIQKKVLL' A
#
# COMPACT_ATOMS: atom_id res chain seq x y z
N MET A 1 21.81 -3.27 -6.44
CA MET A 1 20.82 -4.34 -6.67
C MET A 1 19.87 -3.91 -7.78
N ALA A 2 19.52 -4.82 -8.69
CA ALA A 2 18.53 -4.56 -9.74
C ALA A 2 17.15 -5.02 -9.27
N LEU A 3 16.10 -4.25 -9.60
CA LEU A 3 14.71 -4.61 -9.35
C LEU A 3 14.37 -5.94 -10.05
N LYS A 4 13.77 -6.87 -9.31
CA LYS A 4 13.32 -8.18 -9.82
C LYS A 4 11.88 -8.46 -9.38
N ILE A 5 11.28 -9.45 -10.03
CA ILE A 5 9.98 -10.00 -9.64
C ILE A 5 10.13 -10.63 -8.24
N GLY A 6 9.14 -10.41 -7.38
CA GLY A 6 9.10 -10.81 -5.97
C GLY A 6 9.68 -9.78 -4.99
N ASP A 7 10.30 -8.69 -5.48
CA ASP A 7 10.75 -7.62 -4.59
C ASP A 7 9.54 -6.90 -3.96
N ILE A 8 9.60 -6.62 -2.66
CA ILE A 8 8.62 -5.76 -1.99
C ILE A 8 9.07 -4.30 -2.09
N VAL A 9 8.19 -3.44 -2.58
CA VAL A 9 8.46 -2.04 -2.94
C VAL A 9 7.30 -1.14 -2.58
N SER A 10 7.54 0.16 -2.47
CA SER A 10 6.48 1.18 -2.33
C SER A 10 6.49 2.15 -3.51
N ARG A 11 5.38 2.87 -3.72
CA ARG A 11 5.26 3.86 -4.79
C ARG A 11 5.54 5.27 -4.29
N LYS A 12 6.74 5.80 -4.58
CA LYS A 12 7.14 7.16 -4.19
C LYS A 12 6.14 8.26 -4.61
N SER A 13 5.52 8.12 -5.80
CA SER A 13 4.57 9.12 -6.31
C SER A 13 3.21 9.12 -5.59
N TYR A 14 2.95 8.12 -4.73
CA TYR A 14 1.72 7.99 -3.92
C TYR A 14 2.08 8.02 -2.43
N GLY A 15 3.16 8.73 -2.05
CA GLY A 15 3.53 8.86 -0.64
C GLY A 15 4.14 7.61 0.00
N SER A 16 4.35 6.52 -0.76
CA SER A 16 4.77 5.22 -0.21
C SER A 16 3.78 4.66 0.83
N ASP A 17 2.51 4.95 0.61
CA ASP A 17 1.34 4.61 1.40
C ASP A 17 1.07 3.11 1.55
N ILE A 18 1.32 2.37 0.48
CA ILE A 18 1.11 0.94 0.41
C ILE A 18 2.43 0.25 0.01
N LEU A 19 2.69 -0.89 0.65
CA LEU A 19 3.70 -1.83 0.20
C LEU A 19 3.12 -2.68 -0.93
N PHE A 20 3.94 -3.01 -1.92
CA PHE A 20 3.56 -3.79 -3.08
C PHE A 20 4.62 -4.86 -3.35
N GLU A 21 4.23 -5.99 -3.88
CA GLU A 21 5.13 -6.93 -4.52
C GLU A 21 5.28 -6.61 -6.01
N VAL A 22 6.50 -6.67 -6.53
CA VAL A 22 6.76 -6.59 -7.97
C VAL A 22 6.36 -7.89 -8.63
N VAL A 23 5.35 -7.86 -9.47
CA VAL A 23 4.82 -9.08 -10.13
C VAL A 23 5.23 -9.21 -11.58
N ASP A 24 5.63 -8.11 -12.23
CA ASP A 24 6.15 -8.11 -13.60
C ASP A 24 7.00 -6.87 -13.87
N ILE A 25 7.90 -6.92 -14.85
CA ILE A 25 8.73 -5.80 -15.30
C ILE A 25 8.74 -5.77 -16.83
N LYS A 26 7.95 -4.86 -17.42
CA LYS A 26 7.83 -4.69 -18.87
C LYS A 26 8.73 -3.56 -19.37
N ARG A 27 9.19 -3.67 -20.61
CA ARG A 27 9.93 -2.60 -21.29
C ARG A 27 8.99 -1.84 -22.22
N LYS A 28 8.85 -0.52 -22.01
CA LYS A 28 8.10 0.39 -22.89
C LYS A 28 9.07 1.42 -23.44
N GLY A 29 9.58 1.15 -24.64
CA GLY A 29 10.69 1.91 -25.25
C GLY A 29 11.96 1.83 -24.38
N ASN A 30 12.46 3.00 -23.96
CA ASN A 30 13.66 3.09 -23.12
C ASN A 30 13.38 3.00 -21.61
N LYS A 31 12.12 2.82 -21.19
CA LYS A 31 11.72 2.76 -19.78
C LYS A 31 11.34 1.34 -19.37
N LYS A 32 11.69 0.97 -18.13
CA LYS A 32 11.15 -0.22 -17.45
C LYS A 32 9.93 0.22 -16.64
N ILE A 33 8.84 -0.52 -16.76
CA ILE A 33 7.59 -0.29 -16.02
C ILE A 33 7.31 -1.55 -15.22
N ALA A 34 7.31 -1.43 -13.89
CA ALA A 34 6.95 -2.52 -12.99
C ALA A 34 5.44 -2.59 -12.82
N LEU A 35 4.88 -3.79 -12.89
CA LEU A 35 3.55 -4.09 -12.41
C LEU A 35 3.66 -4.45 -10.93
N LEU A 36 2.80 -3.84 -10.10
CA LEU A 36 2.87 -3.90 -8.65
C LEU A 36 1.56 -4.48 -8.10
N ASN A 37 1.66 -5.41 -7.15
CA ASN A 37 0.52 -5.99 -6.43
C ASN A 37 0.54 -5.51 -4.98
N ALA A 38 -0.52 -4.87 -4.48
CA ALA A 38 -0.55 -4.32 -3.12
C ALA A 38 -0.49 -5.42 -2.05
N LEU A 39 0.35 -5.25 -1.04
CA LEU A 39 0.38 -6.04 0.17
C LEU A 39 -0.59 -5.44 1.19
N PHE A 40 -1.62 -6.19 1.54
CA PHE A 40 -2.51 -5.86 2.65
C PHE A 40 -1.97 -6.48 3.94
N PHE A 41 -1.38 -5.66 4.83
CA PHE A 41 -1.18 -6.03 6.23
C PHE A 41 -2.47 -5.78 7.01
N ARG A 42 -2.74 -6.58 8.05
CA ARG A 42 -4.06 -6.66 8.71
C ARG A 42 -4.63 -5.27 9.03
N LEU A 43 -5.81 -5.04 8.45
CA LEU A 43 -6.65 -3.85 8.60
C LEU A 43 -7.56 -3.94 9.84
N GLU A 44 -7.57 -5.12 10.49
CA GLU A 44 -8.41 -5.49 11.62
C GLU A 44 -7.53 -6.15 12.68
N ALA A 45 -7.68 -5.67 13.91
CA ALA A 45 -6.96 -6.15 15.08
C ALA A 45 -7.92 -6.14 16.26
N ASP A 46 -7.75 -7.10 17.15
CA ASP A 46 -8.32 -7.06 18.48
C ASP A 46 -7.62 -5.95 19.30
N ALA A 47 -8.41 -5.27 20.14
CA ALA A 47 -7.90 -4.25 21.05
C ALA A 47 -8.77 -4.20 22.31
N PRO A 48 -8.17 -3.90 23.49
CA PRO A 48 -8.94 -3.58 24.68
C PRO A 48 -9.90 -2.43 24.43
N GLU A 49 -11.12 -2.48 24.98
CA GLU A 49 -12.13 -1.44 24.74
C GLU A 49 -11.66 -0.05 25.17
N THR A 50 -10.90 0.03 26.26
CA THR A 50 -10.29 1.28 26.74
C THR A 50 -9.33 1.93 25.74
N ASP A 51 -8.89 1.20 24.71
CA ASP A 51 -7.98 1.65 23.66
C ASP A 51 -8.71 2.21 22.42
N LEU A 52 -10.06 2.15 22.39
CA LEU A 52 -10.85 2.57 21.24
C LEU A 52 -11.34 4.03 21.37
N VAL A 53 -11.26 4.78 20.27
CA VAL A 53 -11.85 6.13 20.14
C VAL A 53 -13.02 6.11 19.15
N ILE A 54 -14.20 6.51 19.63
CA ILE A 54 -15.44 6.47 18.84
C ILE A 54 -15.57 7.75 18.01
N TYR A 55 -15.55 7.61 16.68
CA TYR A 55 -15.86 8.69 15.75
C TYR A 55 -17.29 8.57 15.23
N LYS A 56 -18.00 9.71 15.10
CA LYS A 56 -19.32 9.74 14.45
C LYS A 56 -19.18 9.48 12.96
N LYS A 57 -20.07 8.65 12.40
CA LYS A 57 -20.04 8.22 10.99
C LYS A 57 -20.00 9.37 9.99
N GLN A 58 -20.62 10.51 10.33
CA GLN A 58 -20.68 11.71 9.50
C GLN A 58 -19.38 12.53 9.49
N SER A 59 -18.49 12.29 10.46
CA SER A 59 -17.17 12.94 10.59
C SER A 59 -16.07 12.20 9.84
N ILE A 60 -16.36 10.99 9.36
CA ILE A 60 -15.41 10.14 8.65
C ILE A 60 -15.43 10.56 7.18
N GLN A 61 -14.58 11.51 6.81
CA GLN A 61 -14.07 11.49 5.44
C GLN A 61 -13.30 10.17 5.30
N LYS A 62 -13.52 9.42 4.22
CA LYS A 62 -12.56 8.40 3.79
C LYS A 62 -11.27 9.15 3.45
N LYS A 63 -10.50 9.51 4.47
CA LYS A 63 -9.07 9.59 4.34
C LYS A 63 -8.71 8.14 4.20
N VAL A 64 -8.68 7.67 2.95
CA VAL A 64 -7.88 6.50 2.73
C VAL A 64 -6.52 6.92 3.25
N LEU A 65 -5.98 6.17 4.20
CA LEU A 65 -4.54 6.15 4.38
C LEU A 65 -4.01 5.51 3.07
N LEU A 66 -4.02 6.34 2.03
CA LEU A 66 -3.38 6.32 0.73
C LEU A 66 -2.64 7.66 0.66
#